data_AF-A0A517VGA6-F1
#
_entry.id   AF-A0A517VGA6-F1
#
_cell.length_a   1.000
_cell.length_b   1.000
_cell.length_c   1.000
_cell.angle_alpha   90.00
_cell.angle_beta   90.00
_cell.angle_gamma   90.00
#
_symmetry.space_group_name_H-M   'P 1'
#
loop_
_entity.id
_entity.type
_entity.pdbx_description
1 polymer ?
#
loop_
_entity_poly.entity_id
_entity_poly.type
_entity_poly.pdbx_seq_one_letter_code
_entity_poly.pdbx_strand_id
1 'polypeptide(L)'
;MNEFYISTVKWFTGILFLVTGVLCGEETACAASHPNVIVILTDDQGYGDVGFHGNSKINTPYLDRMAEKSIELTRFYCSPVCAPTRASLLTGRNYYRTGVIHTSRGGAKMHGEEVTIAELLQQSGYQTGIFGKWHLGDNYPMRPQDQGFTESLIHKSGGIGQSPDQPNSYFNPKLWKNGEAFQSTGYCTDVFFDAALEFIDQQKQADNPFFVYLSTNAPHTPLEIAESYWKPYQQQGLDETTARVYGMITNLDENIGKLLSHLDQTGLTETTLVLFLGDNGPQQKRNTGGLRGRKSWIYEGGIRVPCLAHWPGHFHEGTKIDQIAAHIDLMPTLLALTDTLRPEALKLDGVDLSPLLTGSKKKLPERSLFFQVHRGLTPQRYQNFAVVTDRFKLAGYPGTFGKENLILQAEPVLELYDLSVDPVEQKNVLDSHPETAKILLKQYEDWFSEMRTTRNFEPGLIVIDREQEKSSILCRYQDGSFQGGISEGWMVEIVRPGLYRVKINQETTRPGKLCVNWQGRTVHDFLKVGESAAEFELTAGTGLLDIWFQVEGEDRIYPGDNSPQGDVVLTQIK
;
A
#
# COMPACT_ATOMS: atom_id res chain seq x y z
N MET A 1 16.42 82.08 -18.50
CA MET A 1 16.98 80.74 -18.78
C MET A 1 17.65 80.24 -17.51
N ASN A 2 17.28 79.03 -17.11
CA ASN A 2 17.73 78.20 -15.99
C ASN A 2 17.31 78.61 -14.57
N GLU A 3 16.28 77.90 -14.11
CA GLU A 3 15.83 77.78 -12.73
C GLU A 3 16.68 76.79 -11.93
N PHE A 4 16.96 77.17 -10.68
CA PHE A 4 17.14 76.28 -9.53
C PHE A 4 16.61 77.07 -8.34
N TYR A 5 15.64 76.54 -7.58
CA TYR A 5 15.35 77.07 -6.24
C TYR A 5 14.92 75.97 -5.28
N ILE A 6 15.63 75.91 -4.16
CA ILE A 6 15.36 75.10 -2.98
C ILE A 6 14.92 76.02 -1.83
N SER A 7 14.01 75.47 -1.02
CA SER A 7 13.61 75.82 0.34
C SER A 7 12.70 77.03 0.56
N THR A 8 11.59 76.78 1.25
CA THR A 8 11.45 77.21 2.65
C THR A 8 10.30 76.49 3.34
N VAL A 9 10.52 76.22 4.62
CA VAL A 9 9.65 75.54 5.59
C VAL A 9 8.46 76.43 5.98
N LYS A 10 7.27 75.83 6.14
CA LYS A 10 6.21 76.37 7.00
C LYS A 10 5.56 75.25 7.81
N TRP A 11 5.51 75.47 9.12
CA TRP A 11 4.81 74.69 10.12
C TRP A 11 3.30 74.95 10.03
N PHE A 12 2.49 73.90 10.15
CA PHE A 12 1.09 74.00 10.56
C PHE A 12 0.76 72.88 11.56
N THR A 13 0.42 73.30 12.76
CA THR A 13 -0.24 72.54 13.83
C THR A 13 -1.64 72.09 13.40
N GLY A 14 -2.06 70.87 13.76
CA GLY A 14 -3.46 70.49 13.62
C GLY A 14 -3.84 69.06 14.00
N ILE A 15 -4.26 68.90 15.25
CA ILE A 15 -5.36 68.03 15.73
C ILE A 15 -5.10 66.52 15.81
N LEU A 16 -5.01 66.07 17.07
CA LEU A 16 -5.07 64.69 17.54
C LEU A 16 -6.54 64.22 17.55
N PHE A 17 -6.91 63.28 16.68
CA PHE A 17 -8.16 62.51 16.79
C PHE A 17 -7.82 61.09 17.26
N LEU A 18 -8.16 60.80 18.51
CA LEU A 18 -8.21 59.45 19.06
C LEU A 18 -9.41 58.72 18.43
N VAL A 19 -9.14 57.85 17.46
CA VAL A 19 -10.11 56.85 16.99
C VAL A 19 -9.77 55.54 17.70
N THR A 20 -10.54 55.23 18.75
CA THR A 20 -10.59 53.91 19.35
C THR A 20 -11.28 52.96 18.36
N GLY A 21 -10.49 52.31 17.52
CA GLY A 21 -10.95 51.19 16.70
C GLY A 21 -11.21 49.98 17.58
N VAL A 22 -12.49 49.64 17.76
CA VAL A 22 -12.90 48.32 18.21
C VAL A 22 -12.49 47.34 17.11
N LEU A 23 -11.36 46.65 17.32
CA LEU A 23 -10.99 45.48 16.52
C LEU A 23 -11.97 44.37 16.88
N CYS A 24 -13.04 44.23 16.10
CA CYS A 24 -13.66 42.92 15.92
C CYS A 24 -12.60 42.05 15.26
N GLY A 25 -11.95 41.19 16.06
CA GLY A 25 -11.20 40.08 15.52
C GLY A 25 -12.18 39.15 14.85
N GLU A 26 -12.31 39.25 13.52
CA GLU A 26 -12.57 38.05 12.74
C GLU A 26 -11.34 37.17 12.96
N GLU A 27 -11.52 36.07 13.70
CA GLU A 27 -10.60 34.94 13.65
C GLU A 27 -10.60 34.42 12.21
N THR A 28 -9.79 35.05 11.35
CA THR A 28 -9.30 34.39 10.16
C THR A 28 -8.48 33.22 10.67
N ALA A 29 -9.10 32.03 10.67
CA ALA A 29 -8.40 30.77 10.85
C ALA A 29 -7.15 30.84 9.97
N CYS A 30 -5.99 30.91 10.63
CA CYS A 30 -4.71 30.87 9.96
C CYS A 30 -4.66 29.47 9.33
N ALA A 31 -4.93 29.37 8.02
CA ALA A 31 -4.73 28.14 7.29
C ALA A 31 -3.28 27.73 7.55
N ALA A 32 -3.09 26.67 8.36
CA ALA A 32 -1.76 26.13 8.59
C ALA A 32 -1.15 25.88 7.22
N SER A 33 0.01 26.49 6.94
CA SER A 33 0.63 26.43 5.61
C SER A 33 0.97 24.99 5.18
N HIS A 34 0.96 24.06 6.13
CA HIS A 34 1.16 22.62 5.96
C HIS A 34 0.19 21.85 6.86
N PRO A 35 -0.91 21.27 6.34
CA PRO A 35 -1.80 20.44 7.15
C PRO A 35 -1.13 19.12 7.53
N ASN A 36 -1.50 18.54 8.66
CA ASN A 36 -1.15 17.16 8.96
C ASN A 36 -1.92 16.21 8.05
N VAL A 37 -1.34 15.05 7.75
CA VAL A 37 -1.94 14.05 6.87
C VAL A 37 -1.94 12.69 7.54
N ILE A 38 -3.11 12.05 7.59
CA ILE A 38 -3.26 10.66 8.03
C ILE A 38 -3.94 9.87 6.92
N VAL A 39 -3.31 8.78 6.47
CA VAL A 39 -3.87 7.82 5.53
C VAL A 39 -4.05 6.49 6.25
N ILE A 40 -5.31 6.08 6.43
CA ILE A 40 -5.70 4.80 7.02
C ILE A 40 -6.04 3.84 5.87
N LEU A 41 -5.23 2.80 5.69
CA LEU A 41 -5.43 1.75 4.69
C LEU A 41 -5.72 0.42 5.38
N THR A 42 -6.89 -0.17 5.10
CA THR A 42 -7.29 -1.47 5.66
C THR A 42 -7.03 -2.60 4.67
N ASP A 43 -6.83 -3.82 5.18
CA ASP A 43 -6.39 -4.99 4.39
C ASP A 43 -7.54 -5.98 4.20
N ASP A 44 -7.99 -6.14 2.96
CA ASP A 44 -9.15 -6.98 2.59
C ASP A 44 -10.51 -6.51 3.12
N GLN A 45 -10.69 -5.26 3.53
CA GLN A 45 -12.03 -4.74 3.85
C GLN A 45 -12.81 -4.43 2.56
N GLY A 46 -13.89 -5.15 2.34
CA GLY A 46 -14.71 -4.98 1.14
C GLY A 46 -15.61 -3.74 1.17
N TYR A 47 -16.11 -3.35 0.01
CA TYR A 47 -17.08 -2.25 -0.12
C TYR A 47 -18.29 -2.44 0.81
N GLY A 48 -18.81 -3.65 0.98
CA GLY A 48 -19.95 -3.92 1.86
C GLY A 48 -19.64 -4.02 3.34
N ASP A 49 -18.39 -3.92 3.77
CA ASP A 49 -17.97 -4.20 5.15
C ASP A 49 -18.06 -2.96 6.07
N VAL A 50 -19.06 -2.11 5.87
CA VAL A 50 -19.32 -0.87 6.66
C VAL A 50 -20.81 -0.56 6.73
N GLY A 51 -21.25 0.05 7.82
CA GLY A 51 -22.65 0.44 8.05
C GLY A 51 -23.15 1.48 7.05
N PHE A 52 -22.35 2.50 6.72
CA PHE A 52 -22.71 3.58 5.78
C PHE A 52 -22.94 3.15 4.32
N HIS A 53 -22.57 1.91 3.96
CA HIS A 53 -22.94 1.27 2.69
C HIS A 53 -24.16 0.34 2.82
N GLY A 54 -24.91 0.44 3.92
CA GLY A 54 -26.17 -0.28 4.14
C GLY A 54 -26.05 -1.66 4.78
N ASN A 55 -24.87 -2.03 5.29
CA ASN A 55 -24.69 -3.31 5.98
C ASN A 55 -25.18 -3.25 7.43
N SER A 56 -26.45 -3.60 7.65
CA SER A 56 -27.06 -3.60 8.99
C SER A 56 -26.57 -4.70 9.93
N LYS A 57 -25.68 -5.59 9.46
CA LYS A 57 -25.14 -6.71 10.26
C LYS A 57 -23.79 -6.41 10.90
N ILE A 58 -23.10 -5.37 10.46
CA ILE A 58 -21.81 -4.95 11.03
C ILE A 58 -22.03 -3.70 11.90
N ASN A 59 -21.26 -3.57 12.98
CA ASN A 59 -21.28 -2.40 13.85
C ASN A 59 -20.02 -1.57 13.62
N THR A 60 -20.15 -0.44 12.90
CA THR A 60 -19.06 0.50 12.61
C THR A 60 -19.46 1.96 12.92
N PRO A 61 -19.93 2.27 14.14
CA PRO A 61 -20.51 3.58 14.46
C PRO A 61 -19.54 4.75 14.27
N TYR A 62 -18.23 4.55 14.42
CA TYR A 62 -17.26 5.65 14.26
C TYR A 62 -16.99 5.96 12.79
N LEU A 63 -16.85 4.93 11.94
CA LEU A 63 -16.78 5.07 10.49
C LEU A 63 -18.08 5.63 9.91
N ASP A 64 -19.23 5.19 10.41
CA ASP A 64 -20.53 5.71 9.94
C ASP A 64 -20.64 7.22 10.23
N ARG A 65 -20.25 7.64 11.44
CA ARG A 65 -20.19 9.07 11.80
C ARG A 65 -19.13 9.83 11.00
N MET A 66 -17.97 9.22 10.75
CA MET A 66 -16.94 9.82 9.91
C MET A 66 -17.49 10.05 8.50
N ALA A 67 -18.20 9.09 7.93
CA ALA A 67 -18.80 9.19 6.60
C ALA A 67 -19.81 10.35 6.50
N GLU A 68 -20.64 10.56 7.52
CA GLU A 68 -21.57 11.70 7.60
C GLU A 68 -20.85 13.06 7.53
N LYS A 69 -19.61 13.12 8.03
CA LYS A 69 -18.79 14.34 8.12
C LYS A 69 -17.65 14.40 7.09
N SER A 70 -17.67 13.52 6.09
CA SER A 70 -16.60 13.40 5.11
C SER A 70 -17.13 13.57 3.69
N ILE A 71 -16.21 13.71 2.76
CA ILE A 71 -16.50 13.42 1.36
C ILE A 71 -16.37 11.91 1.16
N GLU A 72 -17.39 11.27 0.60
CA GLU A 72 -17.33 9.87 0.16
C GLU A 72 -17.01 9.83 -1.34
N LEU A 73 -15.88 9.21 -1.70
CA LEU A 73 -15.56 8.86 -3.09
C LEU A 73 -16.24 7.53 -3.42
N THR A 74 -17.51 7.59 -3.83
CA THR A 74 -18.37 6.40 -3.96
C THR A 74 -17.82 5.40 -4.99
N ARG A 75 -17.09 5.87 -6.02
CA ARG A 75 -16.44 5.07 -7.07
C ARG A 75 -14.92 5.19 -7.01
N PHE A 76 -14.37 4.88 -5.84
CA PHE A 76 -12.93 4.77 -5.62
C PHE A 76 -12.41 3.36 -5.88
N TYR A 77 -11.33 3.26 -6.65
CA TYR A 77 -10.79 1.99 -7.12
C TYR A 77 -9.36 1.73 -6.66
N CYS A 78 -9.14 0.53 -6.15
CA CYS A 78 -7.86 -0.07 -5.80
C CYS A 78 -7.50 -1.23 -6.74
N SER A 79 -6.24 -1.66 -6.72
CA SER A 79 -5.86 -2.86 -7.45
C SER A 79 -6.55 -4.10 -6.85
N PRO A 80 -6.73 -5.20 -7.60
CA PRO A 80 -7.45 -6.39 -7.10
C PRO A 80 -6.75 -7.11 -5.92
N VAL A 81 -5.52 -6.72 -5.59
CA VAL A 81 -4.68 -7.31 -4.55
C VAL A 81 -3.78 -6.25 -3.89
N CYS A 82 -3.37 -6.53 -2.65
CA CYS A 82 -2.68 -5.64 -1.72
C CYS A 82 -1.42 -4.92 -2.23
N ALA A 83 -0.32 -5.64 -2.54
CA ALA A 83 0.97 -5.00 -2.86
C ALA A 83 0.89 -4.01 -4.06
N PRO A 84 0.24 -4.35 -5.19
CA PRO A 84 -0.04 -3.41 -6.27
C PRO A 84 -0.75 -2.11 -5.83
N THR A 85 -1.75 -2.21 -4.95
CA THR A 85 -2.43 -1.01 -4.39
C THR A 85 -1.46 -0.17 -3.58
N ARG A 86 -0.67 -0.79 -2.69
CA ARG A 86 0.25 -0.06 -1.80
C ARG A 86 1.34 0.66 -2.59
N ALA A 87 1.91 0.00 -3.60
CA ALA A 87 2.93 0.59 -4.47
C ALA A 87 2.38 1.81 -5.21
N SER A 88 1.21 1.65 -5.80
CA SER A 88 0.57 2.69 -6.60
C SER A 88 0.09 3.88 -5.76
N LEU A 89 -0.40 3.61 -4.55
CA LEU A 89 -0.81 4.65 -3.59
C LEU A 89 0.38 5.53 -3.19
N LEU A 90 1.50 4.92 -2.82
CA LEU A 90 2.66 5.64 -2.30
C LEU A 90 3.45 6.36 -3.40
N THR A 91 3.41 5.89 -4.65
CA THR A 91 4.24 6.42 -5.74
C THR A 91 3.45 7.23 -6.78
N GLY A 92 2.11 7.22 -6.72
CA GLY A 92 1.26 7.87 -7.74
C GLY A 92 1.43 7.32 -9.15
N ARG A 93 2.08 6.16 -9.27
CA ARG A 93 2.45 5.48 -10.52
C ARG A 93 1.76 4.12 -10.57
N ASN A 94 1.50 3.62 -11.76
CA ASN A 94 0.97 2.28 -11.90
C ASN A 94 1.99 1.25 -11.38
N TYR A 95 1.53 0.30 -10.56
CA TYR A 95 2.36 -0.74 -9.94
C TYR A 95 3.29 -1.49 -10.90
N TYR A 96 2.91 -1.67 -12.17
CA TYR A 96 3.81 -2.30 -13.14
C TYR A 96 5.07 -1.48 -13.45
N ARG A 97 5.01 -0.15 -13.32
CA ARG A 97 6.20 0.70 -13.46
C ARG A 97 7.10 0.64 -12.22
N THR A 98 6.53 0.31 -11.05
CA THR A 98 7.25 0.30 -9.77
C THR A 98 7.96 -1.03 -9.50
N GLY A 99 7.79 -2.04 -10.36
CA GLY A 99 8.34 -3.40 -10.19
C GLY A 99 7.46 -4.34 -9.37
N VAL A 100 6.39 -3.84 -8.78
CA VAL A 100 5.43 -4.70 -8.06
C VAL A 100 4.50 -5.34 -9.08
N ILE A 101 4.64 -6.65 -9.27
CA ILE A 101 3.89 -7.43 -10.27
C ILE A 101 3.11 -8.61 -9.67
N HIS A 102 3.36 -8.90 -8.39
CA HIS A 102 2.77 -10.02 -7.66
C HIS A 102 2.74 -9.70 -6.16
N THR A 103 2.07 -10.52 -5.35
CA THR A 103 1.95 -10.31 -3.89
C THR A 103 2.97 -11.11 -3.07
N SER A 104 3.81 -11.91 -3.72
CA SER A 104 4.77 -12.82 -3.12
C SER A 104 5.71 -13.34 -4.21
N ARG A 105 6.53 -14.35 -3.92
CA ARG A 105 7.36 -15.07 -4.91
C ARG A 105 8.28 -14.17 -5.71
N GLY A 106 8.82 -13.16 -5.07
CA GLY A 106 9.74 -12.18 -5.63
C GLY A 106 9.05 -10.99 -6.30
N GLY A 107 7.75 -11.04 -6.57
CA GLY A 107 7.08 -9.98 -7.34
C GLY A 107 6.47 -8.85 -6.52
N ALA A 108 6.59 -8.87 -5.18
CA ALA A 108 6.14 -7.78 -4.30
C ALA A 108 7.25 -6.73 -4.02
N LYS A 109 8.37 -6.82 -4.73
CA LYS A 109 9.55 -5.97 -4.54
C LYS A 109 9.42 -4.72 -5.39
N MET A 110 9.29 -3.55 -4.76
CA MET A 110 9.32 -2.27 -5.44
C MET A 110 10.75 -1.91 -5.85
N HIS A 111 10.97 -1.18 -6.94
CA HIS A 111 12.29 -0.63 -7.22
C HIS A 111 12.64 0.44 -6.18
N GLY A 112 13.82 0.37 -5.57
CA GLY A 112 14.23 1.35 -4.56
C GLY A 112 14.42 2.78 -5.06
N GLU A 113 14.50 2.96 -6.38
CA GLU A 113 14.57 4.28 -7.04
C GLU A 113 13.19 4.94 -7.21
N GLU A 114 12.08 4.22 -6.97
CA GLU A 114 10.76 4.83 -7.01
C GLU A 114 10.64 5.81 -5.85
N VAL A 115 10.11 7.01 -6.13
CA VAL A 115 9.95 8.05 -5.13
C VAL A 115 8.56 7.96 -4.53
N THR A 116 8.49 7.83 -3.21
CA THR A 116 7.24 7.79 -2.46
C THR A 116 6.78 9.17 -2.01
N ILE A 117 5.48 9.28 -1.70
CA ILE A 117 4.89 10.46 -1.07
C ILE A 117 5.54 10.77 0.28
N ALA A 118 6.00 9.76 1.03
CA ALA A 118 6.69 9.96 2.29
C ALA A 118 8.02 10.72 2.09
N GLU A 119 8.81 10.35 1.08
CA GLU A 119 10.05 11.07 0.76
C GLU A 119 9.79 12.52 0.33
N LEU A 120 8.77 12.77 -0.50
CA LEU A 120 8.45 14.13 -0.93
C LEU A 120 7.95 15.02 0.21
N LEU A 121 7.10 14.47 1.09
CA LEU A 121 6.62 15.18 2.27
C LEU A 121 7.77 15.42 3.27
N GLN A 122 8.64 14.44 3.48
CA GLN A 122 9.84 14.59 4.31
C GLN A 122 10.74 15.72 3.78
N GLN A 123 10.98 15.76 2.47
CA GLN A 123 11.74 16.84 1.83
C GLN A 123 11.08 18.22 2.01
N SER A 124 9.77 18.25 2.25
CA SER A 124 9.00 19.47 2.53
C SER A 124 8.77 19.73 4.02
N GLY A 125 9.51 19.05 4.90
CA GLY A 125 9.54 19.32 6.34
C GLY A 125 8.62 18.45 7.19
N TYR A 126 7.90 17.49 6.61
CA TYR A 126 7.05 16.58 7.37
C TYR A 126 7.88 15.53 8.12
N GLN A 127 7.41 15.16 9.31
CA GLN A 127 7.83 13.92 9.97
C GLN A 127 6.92 12.79 9.51
N THR A 128 7.49 11.64 9.19
CA THR A 128 6.79 10.56 8.49
C THR A 128 6.78 9.28 9.33
N GLY A 129 5.59 8.72 9.55
CA GLY A 129 5.38 7.51 10.34
C GLY A 129 4.57 6.47 9.58
N ILE A 130 4.99 5.20 9.61
CA ILE A 130 4.19 4.05 9.15
C ILE A 130 3.92 3.08 10.29
N PHE A 131 2.66 2.64 10.40
CA PHE A 131 2.23 1.71 11.44
C PHE A 131 1.32 0.65 10.81
N GLY A 132 1.83 -0.57 10.67
CA GLY A 132 1.08 -1.69 10.09
C GLY A 132 1.82 -2.50 9.03
N LYS A 133 1.16 -2.74 7.91
CA LYS A 133 1.66 -3.57 6.81
C LYS A 133 2.38 -2.73 5.76
N TRP A 134 3.62 -3.11 5.45
CA TRP A 134 4.40 -2.50 4.37
C TRP A 134 4.14 -3.17 3.02
N HIS A 135 4.62 -4.41 2.86
CA HIS A 135 4.41 -5.29 1.70
C HIS A 135 4.96 -4.77 0.35
N LEU A 136 6.08 -4.03 0.37
CA LEU A 136 6.77 -3.52 -0.83
C LEU A 136 8.25 -3.95 -0.94
N GLY A 137 8.65 -4.93 -0.14
CA GLY A 137 10.02 -5.44 -0.03
C GLY A 137 10.52 -5.33 1.41
N ASP A 138 11.11 -6.40 1.93
CA ASP A 138 11.56 -6.49 3.33
C ASP A 138 13.06 -6.21 3.50
N ASN A 139 13.77 -5.95 2.39
CA ASN A 139 15.21 -5.72 2.35
C ASN A 139 15.54 -4.36 1.75
N TYR A 140 16.76 -3.88 2.02
CA TYR A 140 17.30 -2.71 1.34
C TYR A 140 17.30 -2.91 -0.19
N PRO A 141 16.96 -1.89 -1.00
CA PRO A 141 16.61 -0.50 -0.65
C PRO A 141 15.10 -0.20 -0.53
N MET A 142 14.29 -1.18 -0.16
CA MET A 142 12.82 -1.10 -0.26
C MET A 142 12.11 -0.98 1.09
N ARG A 143 12.83 -0.98 2.22
CA ARG A 143 12.19 -0.96 3.56
C ARG A 143 11.58 0.41 3.80
N PRO A 144 10.64 0.58 4.75
CA PRO A 144 10.03 1.88 4.98
C PRO A 144 11.04 3.00 5.27
N GLN A 145 12.08 2.72 6.05
CA GLN A 145 13.13 3.69 6.35
C GLN A 145 14.01 4.05 5.15
N ASP A 146 14.04 3.20 4.11
CA ASP A 146 14.71 3.50 2.85
C ASP A 146 13.79 4.32 1.91
N GLN A 147 12.50 4.39 2.23
CA GLN A 147 11.42 4.92 1.40
C GLN A 147 10.70 6.08 2.14
N GLY A 148 11.48 6.90 2.84
CA GLY A 148 11.04 8.18 3.39
C GLY A 148 10.30 8.13 4.73
N PHE A 149 10.12 6.97 5.37
CA PHE A 149 9.52 6.89 6.71
C PHE A 149 10.56 6.98 7.83
N THR A 150 10.48 8.04 8.64
CA THR A 150 11.38 8.26 9.78
C THR A 150 11.07 7.38 10.99
N GLU A 151 9.79 7.09 11.23
CA GLU A 151 9.31 6.15 12.24
C GLU A 151 8.56 5.02 11.54
N SER A 152 8.85 3.79 11.94
CA SER A 152 8.18 2.61 11.40
C SER A 152 7.94 1.60 12.51
N LEU A 153 6.72 1.07 12.55
CA LEU A 153 6.37 -0.11 13.33
C LEU A 153 5.54 -1.03 12.44
N ILE A 154 6.18 -2.05 11.87
CA ILE A 154 5.57 -2.90 10.85
C ILE A 154 5.70 -4.38 11.17
N HIS A 155 4.86 -5.21 10.57
CA HIS A 155 5.17 -6.64 10.41
C HIS A 155 5.83 -6.87 9.05
N LYS A 156 6.61 -7.96 8.93
CA LYS A 156 7.17 -8.38 7.64
C LYS A 156 6.13 -9.10 6.81
N SER A 157 6.43 -9.35 5.55
CA SER A 157 5.55 -10.07 4.65
C SER A 157 4.26 -9.36 4.22
N GLY A 158 3.46 -10.09 3.44
CA GLY A 158 2.14 -9.67 2.97
C GLY A 158 1.00 -9.92 3.94
N GLY A 159 1.26 -10.58 5.06
CA GLY A 159 0.30 -10.81 6.12
C GLY A 159 1.02 -11.35 7.35
N ILE A 160 0.51 -11.01 8.53
CA ILE A 160 1.09 -11.46 9.78
C ILE A 160 1.07 -12.99 9.87
N GLY A 161 2.18 -13.58 10.32
CA GLY A 161 2.33 -15.04 10.36
C GLY A 161 2.39 -15.72 8.98
N GLN A 162 2.70 -15.00 7.89
CA GLN A 162 3.19 -15.60 6.64
C GLN A 162 4.72 -15.63 6.65
N SER A 163 5.38 -16.60 6.02
CA SER A 163 6.85 -16.58 5.86
C SER A 163 7.30 -15.23 5.26
N PRO A 164 8.35 -14.55 5.76
CA PRO A 164 9.30 -14.86 6.85
C PRO A 164 8.85 -14.46 8.27
N ASP A 165 7.61 -14.02 8.43
CA ASP A 165 7.02 -13.57 9.69
C ASP A 165 6.55 -14.73 10.59
N GLN A 166 6.81 -16.00 10.23
CA GLN A 166 6.40 -17.16 11.05
C GLN A 166 7.44 -17.54 12.13
N PRO A 167 7.01 -17.95 13.34
CA PRO A 167 5.64 -17.90 13.86
C PRO A 167 5.27 -16.49 14.37
N ASN A 168 4.04 -16.02 14.10
CA ASN A 168 3.49 -14.77 14.61
C ASN A 168 1.95 -14.81 14.62
N SER A 169 1.31 -13.88 15.32
CA SER A 169 -0.14 -13.84 15.56
C SER A 169 -0.59 -12.40 15.70
N TYR A 170 -1.90 -12.13 15.55
CA TYR A 170 -2.46 -10.81 15.87
C TYR A 170 -2.33 -10.46 17.37
N PHE A 171 -2.07 -11.43 18.26
CA PHE A 171 -1.90 -11.18 19.69
C PHE A 171 -0.44 -11.26 20.10
N ASN A 172 0.03 -10.21 20.78
CA ASN A 172 1.43 -10.01 21.17
C ASN A 172 2.37 -10.21 19.98
N PRO A 173 2.17 -9.48 18.88
CA PRO A 173 2.92 -9.72 17.66
C PRO A 173 4.40 -9.39 17.82
N LYS A 174 5.23 -10.18 17.14
CA LYS A 174 6.61 -9.78 16.83
C LYS A 174 6.58 -8.84 15.64
N LEU A 175 7.03 -7.61 15.82
CA LEU A 175 7.05 -6.54 14.84
C LEU A 175 8.48 -6.10 14.57
N TRP A 176 8.62 -5.08 13.73
CA TRP A 176 9.87 -4.44 13.36
C TRP A 176 9.73 -2.94 13.56
N LYS A 177 10.46 -2.41 14.54
CA LYS A 177 10.52 -0.98 14.84
C LYS A 177 11.81 -0.40 14.27
N ASN A 178 11.71 0.51 13.29
CA ASN A 178 12.87 1.14 12.64
C ASN A 178 13.93 0.13 12.16
N GLY A 179 13.47 -0.97 11.58
CA GLY A 179 14.32 -2.05 11.07
C GLY A 179 14.81 -3.06 12.12
N GLU A 180 14.50 -2.87 13.39
CA GLU A 180 14.90 -3.78 14.48
C GLU A 180 13.71 -4.60 14.99
N ALA A 181 13.94 -5.86 15.36
CA ALA A 181 12.89 -6.71 15.91
C ALA A 181 12.34 -6.14 17.23
N PHE A 182 11.02 -6.05 17.33
CA PHE A 182 10.29 -5.46 18.46
C PHE A 182 9.18 -6.41 18.91
N GLN A 183 9.16 -6.80 20.17
CA GLN A 183 8.08 -7.62 20.74
C GLN A 183 7.04 -6.71 21.38
N SER A 184 5.81 -6.71 20.87
CA SER A 184 4.72 -5.95 21.47
C SER A 184 3.80 -6.83 22.32
N THR A 185 2.89 -6.19 23.05
CA THR A 185 1.83 -6.83 23.85
C THR A 185 0.49 -6.25 23.42
N GLY A 186 -0.55 -7.08 23.38
CA GLY A 186 -1.90 -6.66 22.97
C GLY A 186 -2.25 -7.08 21.54
N TYR A 187 -3.34 -6.52 21.02
CA TYR A 187 -3.83 -6.83 19.68
C TYR A 187 -3.16 -5.94 18.63
N CYS A 188 -2.80 -6.51 17.48
CA CYS A 188 -1.98 -5.87 16.46
C CYS A 188 -2.53 -4.50 16.00
N THR A 189 -3.85 -4.41 15.76
CA THR A 189 -4.51 -3.14 15.39
C THR A 189 -4.37 -2.09 16.48
N ASP A 190 -4.60 -2.45 17.75
CA ASP A 190 -4.47 -1.53 18.87
C ASP A 190 -3.03 -1.01 18.98
N VAL A 191 -2.04 -1.91 18.89
CA VAL A 191 -0.60 -1.58 18.95
C VAL A 191 -0.20 -0.57 17.87
N PHE A 192 -0.71 -0.72 16.64
CA PHE A 192 -0.39 0.22 15.56
C PHE A 192 -1.03 1.60 15.76
N PHE A 193 -2.28 1.64 16.22
CA PHE A 193 -2.95 2.91 16.51
C PHE A 193 -2.31 3.62 17.70
N ASP A 194 -2.02 2.91 18.79
CA ASP A 194 -1.36 3.49 19.97
C ASP A 194 0.00 4.10 19.59
N ALA A 195 0.81 3.39 18.80
CA ALA A 195 2.10 3.90 18.31
C ALA A 195 1.94 5.14 17.39
N ALA A 196 0.89 5.18 16.57
CA ALA A 196 0.60 6.35 15.74
C ALA A 196 0.15 7.56 16.58
N LEU A 197 -0.66 7.35 17.63
CA LEU A 197 -1.06 8.42 18.54
C LEU A 197 0.15 8.98 19.32
N GLU A 198 1.04 8.10 19.80
CA GLU A 198 2.30 8.51 20.43
C GLU A 198 3.16 9.35 19.48
N PHE A 199 3.27 8.94 18.21
CA PHE A 199 3.99 9.70 17.20
C PHE A 199 3.34 11.07 16.93
N ILE A 200 2.01 11.12 16.79
CA ILE A 200 1.26 12.38 16.61
C ILE A 200 1.50 13.34 17.79
N ASP A 201 1.47 12.84 19.03
CA ASP A 201 1.72 13.66 20.21
C ASP A 201 3.14 14.22 20.25
N GLN A 202 4.13 13.41 19.87
CA GLN A 202 5.52 13.86 19.75
C GLN A 202 5.66 14.96 18.70
N GLN A 203 5.05 14.80 17.52
CA GLN A 203 5.15 15.80 16.46
C GLN A 203 4.40 17.08 16.79
N LYS A 204 3.23 16.97 17.41
CA LYS A 204 2.50 18.13 17.92
C LYS A 204 3.33 18.88 18.97
N GLN A 205 3.97 18.17 19.91
CA GLN A 205 4.82 18.80 20.93
C GLN A 205 6.03 19.52 20.32
N ALA A 206 6.57 18.99 19.22
CA ALA A 206 7.69 19.55 18.49
C ALA A 206 7.27 20.63 17.46
N ASP A 207 5.98 20.91 17.29
CA ASP A 207 5.41 21.81 16.29
C ASP A 207 5.82 21.43 14.84
N ASN A 208 5.89 20.12 14.56
CA ASN A 208 6.19 19.59 13.23
C ASN A 208 4.92 19.14 12.51
N PRO A 209 4.75 19.43 11.20
CA PRO A 209 3.73 18.77 10.41
C PRO A 209 4.06 17.28 10.27
N PHE A 210 3.05 16.43 10.23
CA PHE A 210 3.25 14.99 10.16
C PHE A 210 2.46 14.30 9.04
N PHE A 211 3.04 13.20 8.54
CA PHE A 211 2.39 12.25 7.65
C PHE A 211 2.37 10.88 8.32
N VAL A 212 1.18 10.36 8.58
CA VAL A 212 0.96 9.04 9.18
C VAL A 212 0.31 8.13 8.15
N TYR A 213 0.96 7.02 7.85
CA TYR A 213 0.40 5.93 7.07
C TYR A 213 0.04 4.75 8.00
N LEU A 214 -1.24 4.71 8.38
CA LEU A 214 -1.84 3.68 9.23
C LEU A 214 -2.35 2.53 8.36
N SER A 215 -1.46 1.64 7.95
CA SER A 215 -1.72 0.61 6.95
C SER A 215 -2.05 -0.75 7.59
N THR A 216 -3.10 -0.80 8.42
CA THR A 216 -3.41 -1.99 9.23
C THR A 216 -3.56 -3.27 8.40
N ASN A 217 -3.20 -4.41 9.00
CA ASN A 217 -3.42 -5.74 8.45
C ASN A 217 -4.82 -6.28 8.74
N ALA A 218 -5.70 -5.54 9.39
CA ALA A 218 -7.07 -5.97 9.63
C ALA A 218 -7.99 -5.59 8.43
N PRO A 219 -8.98 -6.43 8.07
CA PRO A 219 -9.31 -7.75 8.62
C PRO A 219 -8.71 -8.97 7.86
N HIS A 220 -7.48 -8.87 7.33
CA HIS A 220 -6.83 -9.98 6.61
C HIS A 220 -6.64 -11.23 7.49
N THR A 221 -6.49 -12.40 6.88
CA THR A 221 -6.13 -13.64 7.58
C THR A 221 -4.73 -13.58 8.23
N PRO A 222 -4.49 -14.33 9.34
CA PRO A 222 -5.42 -15.21 10.07
C PRO A 222 -6.52 -14.43 10.81
N LEU A 223 -7.74 -15.00 10.88
CA LEU A 223 -8.92 -14.33 11.46
C LEU A 223 -8.96 -14.44 12.99
N GLU A 224 -7.97 -13.80 13.62
CA GLU A 224 -7.75 -13.80 15.06
C GLU A 224 -8.30 -12.51 15.67
N ILE A 225 -9.23 -12.64 16.62
CA ILE A 225 -9.82 -11.55 17.40
C ILE A 225 -10.46 -12.14 18.66
N ALA A 226 -10.57 -11.36 19.73
CA ALA A 226 -11.15 -11.81 20.99
C ALA A 226 -12.62 -12.21 20.82
N GLU A 227 -13.07 -13.22 21.56
CA GLU A 227 -14.43 -13.77 21.45
C GLU A 227 -15.53 -12.73 21.63
N SER A 228 -15.30 -11.74 22.50
CA SER A 228 -16.22 -10.62 22.75
C SER A 228 -16.57 -9.83 21.49
N TYR A 229 -15.66 -9.74 20.51
CA TYR A 229 -15.90 -9.00 19.27
C TYR A 229 -16.70 -9.81 18.24
N TRP A 230 -16.48 -11.12 18.13
CA TRP A 230 -17.04 -11.90 17.03
C TRP A 230 -18.25 -12.77 17.41
N LYS A 231 -18.35 -13.20 18.68
CA LYS A 231 -19.50 -13.98 19.15
C LYS A 231 -20.85 -13.26 19.00
N PRO A 232 -20.97 -11.94 19.22
CA PRO A 232 -22.23 -11.23 18.96
C PRO A 232 -22.70 -11.36 17.51
N TYR A 233 -21.78 -11.29 16.55
CA TYR A 233 -22.11 -11.47 15.12
C TYR A 233 -22.54 -12.91 14.80
N GLN A 234 -21.89 -13.90 15.42
CA GLN A 234 -22.32 -15.30 15.30
C GLN A 234 -23.73 -15.50 15.88
N GLN A 235 -24.06 -14.87 17.00
CA GLN A 235 -25.41 -14.91 17.59
C GLN A 235 -26.47 -14.23 16.71
N GLN A 236 -26.08 -13.29 15.85
CA GLN A 236 -26.95 -12.68 14.83
C GLN A 236 -27.16 -13.57 13.58
N GLY A 237 -26.58 -14.78 13.57
CA GLY A 237 -26.73 -15.77 12.49
C GLY A 237 -25.67 -15.70 11.40
N LEU A 238 -24.59 -14.94 11.59
CA LEU A 238 -23.47 -14.94 10.64
C LEU A 238 -22.60 -16.20 10.83
N ASP A 239 -22.03 -16.72 9.75
CA ASP A 239 -21.04 -17.78 9.83
C ASP A 239 -19.78 -17.29 10.57
N GLU A 240 -19.02 -18.22 11.16
CA GLU A 240 -17.86 -17.87 11.99
C GLU A 240 -16.80 -17.06 11.24
N THR A 241 -16.60 -17.30 9.94
CA THR A 241 -15.62 -16.56 9.14
C THR A 241 -16.03 -15.10 9.03
N THR A 242 -17.28 -14.84 8.60
CA THR A 242 -17.83 -13.49 8.52
C THR A 242 -17.88 -12.82 9.90
N ALA A 243 -18.30 -13.55 10.93
CA ALA A 243 -18.38 -13.04 12.30
C ALA A 243 -17.01 -12.58 12.83
N ARG A 244 -15.94 -13.34 12.59
CA ARG A 244 -14.57 -12.97 12.96
C ARG A 244 -14.08 -11.75 12.20
N VAL A 245 -14.30 -11.70 10.88
CA VAL A 245 -13.97 -10.52 10.06
C VAL A 245 -14.67 -9.27 10.58
N TYR A 246 -15.98 -9.34 10.86
CA TYR A 246 -16.73 -8.22 11.41
C TYR A 246 -16.25 -7.85 12.82
N GLY A 247 -15.85 -8.82 13.64
CA GLY A 247 -15.21 -8.58 14.92
C GLY A 247 -13.90 -7.78 14.79
N MET A 248 -13.04 -8.14 13.84
CA MET A 248 -11.80 -7.41 13.54
C MET A 248 -12.08 -5.98 13.07
N ILE A 249 -13.07 -5.80 12.19
CA ILE A 249 -13.49 -4.47 11.72
C ILE A 249 -14.09 -3.64 12.86
N THR A 250 -14.80 -4.25 13.81
CA THR A 250 -15.34 -3.54 14.97
C THR A 250 -14.23 -3.00 15.86
N ASN A 251 -13.19 -3.79 16.13
CA ASN A 251 -12.01 -3.32 16.85
C ASN A 251 -11.27 -2.20 16.08
N LEU A 252 -11.17 -2.32 14.75
CA LEU A 252 -10.61 -1.26 13.91
C LEU A 252 -11.45 0.03 13.99
N ASP A 253 -12.77 -0.07 13.94
CA ASP A 253 -13.70 1.05 14.06
C ASP A 253 -13.56 1.77 15.42
N GLU A 254 -13.41 1.01 16.51
CA GLU A 254 -13.13 1.57 17.84
C GLU A 254 -11.81 2.35 17.87
N ASN A 255 -10.76 1.85 17.21
CA ASN A 255 -9.48 2.56 17.12
C ASN A 255 -9.54 3.81 16.24
N ILE A 256 -10.34 3.80 15.17
CA ILE A 256 -10.68 5.01 14.41
C ILE A 256 -11.39 6.02 15.33
N GLY A 257 -12.33 5.55 16.15
CA GLY A 257 -12.98 6.37 17.18
C GLY A 257 -11.98 7.00 18.15
N LYS A 258 -10.99 6.23 18.64
CA LYS A 258 -9.91 6.76 19.50
C LYS A 258 -9.11 7.83 18.78
N LEU A 259 -8.69 7.57 17.53
CA LEU A 259 -7.91 8.53 16.74
C LEU A 259 -8.66 9.85 16.53
N LEU A 260 -9.90 9.79 16.04
CA LEU A 260 -10.69 11.00 15.82
C LEU A 260 -10.95 11.76 17.13
N SER A 261 -11.19 11.05 18.24
CA SER A 261 -11.34 11.68 19.56
C SER A 261 -10.05 12.31 20.05
N HIS A 262 -8.90 11.70 19.76
CA HIS A 262 -7.58 12.23 20.11
C HIS A 262 -7.28 13.52 19.35
N LEU A 263 -7.56 13.56 18.04
CA LEU A 263 -7.40 14.78 17.23
C LEU A 263 -8.26 15.93 17.78
N ASP A 264 -9.49 15.63 18.22
CA ASP A 264 -10.38 16.62 18.84
C ASP A 264 -9.83 17.14 20.17
N GLN A 265 -9.47 16.23 21.08
CA GLN A 265 -8.92 16.58 22.41
C GLN A 265 -7.59 17.33 22.33
N THR A 266 -6.83 17.09 21.27
CA THR A 266 -5.56 17.75 21.01
C THR A 266 -5.67 18.96 20.10
N GLY A 267 -6.87 19.35 19.65
CA GLY A 267 -7.06 20.52 18.78
C GLY A 267 -6.39 20.41 17.41
N LEU A 268 -6.20 19.18 16.92
CA LEU A 268 -5.63 18.88 15.60
C LEU A 268 -6.70 18.64 14.52
N THR A 269 -7.98 18.57 14.88
CA THR A 269 -9.09 18.21 13.97
C THR A 269 -9.13 19.05 12.69
N GLU A 270 -9.10 20.38 12.78
CA GLU A 270 -9.24 21.25 11.61
C GLU A 270 -7.94 21.36 10.78
N THR A 271 -6.80 21.00 11.38
CA THR A 271 -5.48 21.06 10.74
C THR A 271 -5.00 19.71 10.20
N THR A 272 -5.83 18.66 10.29
CA THR A 272 -5.47 17.29 9.89
C THR A 272 -6.43 16.75 8.83
N LEU A 273 -5.89 16.45 7.66
CA LEU A 273 -6.56 15.66 6.64
C LEU A 273 -6.49 14.18 7.01
N VAL A 274 -7.65 13.51 7.13
CA VAL A 274 -7.74 12.06 7.34
C VAL A 274 -8.38 11.40 6.12
N LEU A 275 -7.65 10.49 5.48
CA LEU A 275 -8.15 9.62 4.42
C LEU A 275 -8.35 8.21 4.97
N PHE A 276 -9.53 7.62 4.75
CA PHE A 276 -9.81 6.22 5.06
C PHE A 276 -10.11 5.46 3.77
N LEU A 277 -9.50 4.29 3.56
CA LEU A 277 -9.76 3.44 2.41
C LEU A 277 -9.38 1.96 2.63
N GLY A 278 -9.94 1.06 1.82
CA GLY A 278 -9.52 -0.34 1.74
C GLY A 278 -8.48 -0.57 0.62
N ASP A 279 -7.66 -1.62 0.73
CA ASP A 279 -6.63 -1.92 -0.28
C ASP A 279 -7.09 -2.79 -1.46
N ASN A 280 -8.15 -3.57 -1.29
CA ASN A 280 -8.84 -4.35 -2.31
C ASN A 280 -10.18 -4.88 -1.79
N GLY A 281 -10.94 -5.58 -2.63
CA GLY A 281 -12.17 -6.26 -2.22
C GLY A 281 -11.99 -7.35 -1.14
N PRO A 282 -13.07 -7.93 -0.61
CA PRO A 282 -13.01 -8.87 0.49
C PRO A 282 -12.36 -10.20 0.07
N GLN A 283 -11.53 -10.82 0.92
CA GLN A 283 -10.94 -12.12 0.59
C GLN A 283 -11.95 -13.27 0.69
N GLN A 284 -12.73 -13.34 1.77
CA GLN A 284 -13.74 -14.36 2.00
C GLN A 284 -15.08 -13.95 1.39
N LYS A 285 -15.94 -14.92 1.08
CA LYS A 285 -17.29 -14.63 0.56
C LYS A 285 -18.15 -14.04 1.68
N ARG A 286 -18.52 -12.76 1.54
CA ARG A 286 -19.39 -12.02 2.48
C ARG A 286 -20.05 -10.83 1.76
N ASN A 287 -20.62 -9.89 2.50
CA ASN A 287 -21.30 -8.72 1.95
C ASN A 287 -20.33 -7.83 1.16
N THR A 288 -20.64 -7.57 -0.12
CA THR A 288 -19.87 -6.70 -1.02
C THR A 288 -20.61 -5.40 -1.34
N GLY A 289 -21.71 -5.09 -0.64
CA GLY A 289 -22.59 -3.96 -0.97
C GLY A 289 -23.40 -4.20 -2.25
N GLY A 290 -23.59 -5.47 -2.62
CA GLY A 290 -24.23 -5.89 -3.87
C GLY A 290 -23.29 -5.99 -5.08
N LEU A 291 -22.03 -5.52 -4.95
CA LEU A 291 -21.05 -5.55 -6.04
C LEU A 291 -20.60 -6.98 -6.36
N ARG A 292 -20.32 -7.26 -7.63
CA ARG A 292 -19.90 -8.59 -8.09
C ARG A 292 -18.42 -8.84 -7.81
N GLY A 293 -18.09 -10.05 -7.40
CA GLY A 293 -16.71 -10.48 -7.19
C GLY A 293 -16.13 -10.05 -5.84
N ARG A 294 -14.83 -10.29 -5.68
CA ARG A 294 -14.11 -10.19 -4.41
C ARG A 294 -12.60 -10.06 -4.68
N LYS A 295 -11.75 -10.06 -3.64
CA LYS A 295 -10.27 -10.01 -3.79
C LYS A 295 -9.77 -10.92 -4.92
N SER A 296 -8.79 -10.41 -5.67
CA SER A 296 -8.16 -11.05 -6.84
C SER A 296 -9.06 -11.17 -8.07
N TRP A 297 -10.27 -10.61 -8.06
CA TRP A 297 -11.12 -10.52 -9.24
C TRP A 297 -11.19 -9.06 -9.71
N ILE A 298 -11.33 -8.85 -11.01
CA ILE A 298 -11.39 -7.51 -11.62
C ILE A 298 -12.80 -6.89 -11.65
N TYR A 299 -13.80 -7.60 -11.12
CA TYR A 299 -15.18 -7.10 -10.96
C TYR A 299 -15.27 -6.04 -9.85
N GLU A 300 -16.33 -5.25 -9.82
CA GLU A 300 -16.49 -4.10 -8.91
C GLU A 300 -16.23 -4.47 -7.45
N GLY A 301 -16.72 -5.61 -6.97
CA GLY A 301 -16.51 -6.07 -5.59
C GLY A 301 -15.06 -6.47 -5.28
N GLY A 302 -14.19 -6.60 -6.28
CA GLY A 302 -12.77 -6.87 -6.12
C GLY A 302 -11.87 -5.62 -6.17
N ILE A 303 -12.30 -4.57 -6.86
CA ILE A 303 -11.50 -3.35 -7.10
C ILE A 303 -12.10 -2.07 -6.53
N ARG A 304 -13.42 -1.99 -6.32
CA ARG A 304 -14.09 -0.84 -5.70
C ARG A 304 -14.10 -1.01 -4.19
N VAL A 305 -13.61 -0.01 -3.47
CA VAL A 305 -13.36 -0.05 -2.02
C VAL A 305 -14.02 1.15 -1.34
N PRO A 306 -14.33 1.10 -0.02
CA PRO A 306 -14.76 2.31 0.68
C PRO A 306 -13.64 3.35 0.63
N CYS A 307 -14.00 4.63 0.49
CA CYS A 307 -13.05 5.74 0.56
C CYS A 307 -13.71 7.01 1.10
N LEU A 308 -13.17 7.54 2.20
CA LEU A 308 -13.62 8.77 2.86
C LEU A 308 -12.47 9.76 2.95
N ALA A 309 -12.75 11.02 2.65
CA ALA A 309 -11.83 12.14 2.86
C ALA A 309 -12.43 13.13 3.87
N HIS A 310 -11.79 13.24 5.03
CA HIS A 310 -12.23 14.04 6.17
C HIS A 310 -11.25 15.18 6.43
N TRP A 311 -11.71 16.42 6.24
CA TRP A 311 -10.95 17.61 6.59
C TRP A 311 -11.91 18.76 6.95
N PRO A 312 -12.35 18.81 8.23
CA PRO A 312 -13.32 19.82 8.70
C PRO A 312 -12.87 21.25 8.41
N GLY A 313 -13.79 22.10 7.98
CA GLY A 313 -13.51 23.49 7.57
C GLY A 313 -12.91 23.65 6.16
N HIS A 314 -12.40 22.57 5.56
CA HIS A 314 -11.78 22.58 4.23
C HIS A 314 -12.60 21.84 3.17
N PHE A 315 -13.26 20.75 3.55
CA PHE A 315 -14.13 19.96 2.66
C PHE A 315 -15.61 20.14 3.00
N HIS A 316 -16.46 20.01 1.99
CA HIS A 316 -17.91 20.05 2.17
C HIS A 316 -18.40 18.73 2.77
N GLU A 317 -18.68 18.74 4.07
CA GLU A 317 -19.16 17.57 4.83
C GLU A 317 -20.41 16.92 4.20
N GLY A 318 -20.49 15.59 4.26
CA GLY A 318 -21.63 14.81 3.76
C GLY A 318 -21.75 14.74 2.24
N THR A 319 -20.76 15.25 1.50
CA THR A 319 -20.76 15.20 0.03
C THR A 319 -20.41 13.81 -0.47
N LYS A 320 -21.15 13.33 -1.46
CA LYS A 320 -20.80 12.13 -2.22
C LYS A 320 -20.34 12.50 -3.62
N ILE A 321 -19.21 11.96 -4.04
CA ILE A 321 -18.66 12.15 -5.39
C ILE A 321 -18.69 10.80 -6.11
N ASP A 322 -19.29 10.77 -7.29
CA ASP A 322 -19.49 9.56 -8.10
C ASP A 322 -18.58 9.48 -9.33
N GLN A 323 -17.80 10.52 -9.61
CA GLN A 323 -16.72 10.45 -10.60
C GLN A 323 -15.66 9.42 -10.18
N ILE A 324 -15.14 8.66 -11.15
CA ILE A 324 -14.14 7.63 -10.86
C ILE A 324 -12.85 8.24 -10.31
N ALA A 325 -12.33 7.64 -9.24
CA ALA A 325 -11.06 7.96 -8.62
C ALA A 325 -10.32 6.66 -8.27
N ALA A 326 -9.02 6.72 -8.07
CA ALA A 326 -8.23 5.55 -7.73
C ALA A 326 -7.08 5.89 -6.78
N HIS A 327 -6.59 4.86 -6.09
CA HIS A 327 -5.40 4.93 -5.24
C HIS A 327 -4.18 5.61 -5.87
N ILE A 328 -3.95 5.49 -7.19
CA ILE A 328 -2.88 6.20 -7.92
C ILE A 328 -3.00 7.73 -7.85
N ASP A 329 -4.19 8.26 -7.60
CA ASP A 329 -4.46 9.70 -7.54
C ASP A 329 -4.09 10.32 -6.18
N LEU A 330 -3.84 9.50 -5.16
CA LEU A 330 -3.62 10.01 -3.81
C LEU A 330 -2.33 10.80 -3.70
N MET A 331 -1.23 10.35 -4.30
CA MET A 331 0.02 11.11 -4.30
C MET A 331 -0.13 12.51 -4.93
N PRO A 332 -0.56 12.68 -6.21
CA PRO A 332 -0.71 14.03 -6.78
C PRO A 332 -1.71 14.90 -6.00
N THR A 333 -2.76 14.30 -5.44
CA THR A 333 -3.75 15.02 -4.61
C THR A 333 -3.14 15.51 -3.31
N LEU A 334 -2.42 14.65 -2.58
CA LEU A 334 -1.78 15.02 -1.32
C LEU A 334 -0.73 16.10 -1.55
N LEU A 335 0.10 15.97 -2.59
CA LEU A 335 1.08 17.00 -2.95
C LEU A 335 0.43 18.38 -3.18
N ALA A 336 -0.73 18.42 -3.84
CA ALA A 336 -1.47 19.66 -4.07
C ALA A 336 -2.06 20.23 -2.76
N LEU A 337 -2.62 19.38 -1.91
CA LEU A 337 -3.26 19.79 -0.64
C LEU A 337 -2.24 20.21 0.44
N THR A 338 -1.00 19.71 0.38
CA THR A 338 0.08 20.06 1.30
C THR A 338 1.05 21.12 0.75
N ASP A 339 0.76 21.67 -0.43
CA ASP A 339 1.65 22.58 -1.18
C ASP A 339 3.08 22.03 -1.32
N THR A 340 3.20 20.71 -1.51
CA THR A 340 4.47 19.99 -1.62
C THR A 340 4.90 19.93 -3.07
N LEU A 341 6.10 20.41 -3.36
CA LEU A 341 6.62 20.48 -4.72
C LEU A 341 6.91 19.08 -5.28
N ARG A 342 6.33 18.80 -6.44
CA ARG A 342 6.65 17.61 -7.23
C ARG A 342 7.84 17.90 -8.15
N PRO A 343 8.93 17.10 -8.12
CA PRO A 343 9.99 17.20 -9.11
C PRO A 343 9.46 17.00 -10.54
N GLU A 344 9.84 17.85 -11.50
CA GLU A 344 9.33 17.79 -12.88
C GLU A 344 9.66 16.46 -13.61
N ALA A 345 10.80 15.86 -13.25
CA ALA A 345 11.24 14.57 -13.75
C ALA A 345 10.35 13.41 -13.27
N LEU A 346 9.71 13.53 -12.11
CA LEU A 346 8.84 12.50 -11.56
C LEU A 346 7.51 12.48 -12.31
N LYS A 347 7.34 11.50 -13.22
CA LYS A 347 6.08 11.29 -13.93
C LYS A 347 5.10 10.51 -13.05
N LEU A 348 3.89 11.03 -12.91
CA LEU A 348 2.80 10.37 -12.20
C LEU A 348 1.76 9.87 -13.22
N ASP A 349 1.13 8.75 -12.92
CA ASP A 349 0.02 8.20 -13.71
C ASP A 349 -1.35 8.63 -13.12
N GLY A 350 -1.39 9.02 -11.83
CA GLY A 350 -2.56 9.58 -11.17
C GLY A 350 -2.85 11.04 -11.54
N VAL A 351 -4.05 11.51 -11.17
CA VAL A 351 -4.46 12.92 -11.33
C VAL A 351 -4.77 13.56 -9.99
N ASP A 352 -4.61 14.88 -9.90
CA ASP A 352 -4.95 15.65 -8.72
C ASP A 352 -6.48 15.77 -8.55
N LEU A 353 -6.99 15.21 -7.44
CA LEU A 353 -8.40 15.26 -7.04
C LEU A 353 -8.73 16.45 -6.14
N SER A 354 -7.74 17.24 -5.71
CA SER A 354 -7.95 18.41 -4.85
C SER A 354 -9.02 19.37 -5.38
N PRO A 355 -9.18 19.59 -6.70
CA PRO A 355 -10.25 20.47 -7.17
C PRO A 355 -11.65 19.92 -6.94
N LEU A 356 -11.82 18.59 -6.92
CA LEU A 356 -13.08 17.94 -6.58
C LEU A 356 -13.33 18.02 -5.08
N LEU A 357 -12.32 17.71 -4.27
CA LEU A 357 -12.44 17.65 -2.81
C LEU A 357 -12.70 19.04 -2.20
N THR A 358 -12.08 20.09 -2.74
CA THR A 358 -12.28 21.49 -2.33
C THR A 358 -13.52 22.13 -2.95
N GLY A 359 -14.24 21.44 -3.85
CA GLY A 359 -15.40 21.97 -4.55
C GLY A 359 -15.09 23.03 -5.61
N SER A 360 -13.80 23.33 -5.89
CA SER A 360 -13.40 24.30 -6.92
C SER A 360 -13.72 23.82 -8.35
N LYS A 361 -13.90 22.51 -8.54
CA LYS A 361 -14.47 21.91 -9.75
C LYS A 361 -15.54 20.89 -9.38
N LYS A 362 -16.61 20.86 -10.18
CA LYS A 362 -17.67 19.84 -10.07
C LYS A 362 -17.30 18.50 -10.71
N LYS A 363 -16.44 18.51 -11.73
CA LYS A 363 -16.02 17.32 -12.50
C LYS A 363 -14.62 17.55 -13.09
N LEU A 364 -13.79 16.51 -13.10
CA LEU A 364 -12.52 16.43 -13.83
C LEU A 364 -12.72 15.83 -15.23
N PRO A 365 -11.74 15.96 -16.14
CA PRO A 365 -11.81 15.31 -17.45
C PRO A 365 -12.05 13.80 -17.35
N GLU A 366 -12.78 13.24 -18.32
CA GLU A 366 -13.00 11.79 -18.40
C GLU A 366 -11.69 11.07 -18.67
N ARG A 367 -11.58 9.86 -18.12
CA ARG A 367 -10.41 9.00 -18.27
C ARG A 367 -10.77 7.53 -18.14
N SER A 368 -9.78 6.68 -18.42
CA SER A 368 -9.85 5.25 -18.20
C SER A 368 -8.90 4.86 -17.07
N LEU A 369 -9.38 3.98 -16.19
CA LEU A 369 -8.58 3.31 -15.16
C LEU A 369 -8.30 1.88 -15.58
N PHE A 370 -7.07 1.42 -15.34
CA PHE A 370 -6.60 0.11 -15.79
C PHE A 370 -6.20 -0.75 -14.60
N PHE A 371 -6.70 -1.98 -14.58
CA PHE A 371 -6.39 -2.96 -13.55
C PHE A 371 -6.06 -4.30 -14.19
N GLN A 372 -5.07 -5.00 -13.66
CA GLN A 372 -4.72 -6.34 -14.09
C GLN A 372 -4.22 -7.17 -12.91
N VAL A 373 -4.56 -8.46 -12.89
CA VAL A 373 -4.10 -9.38 -11.84
C VAL A 373 -3.70 -10.72 -12.43
N HIS A 374 -2.61 -11.30 -11.95
CA HIS A 374 -2.12 -12.60 -12.42
C HIS A 374 -1.25 -13.28 -11.36
N ARG A 375 -0.93 -14.55 -11.60
CA ARG A 375 0.14 -15.29 -10.92
C ARG A 375 1.35 -15.43 -11.84
N GLY A 376 2.54 -15.41 -11.25
CA GLY A 376 3.82 -15.50 -11.96
C GLY A 376 4.51 -14.15 -12.19
N LEU A 377 5.79 -14.21 -12.53
CA LEU A 377 6.68 -13.05 -12.66
C LEU A 377 6.79 -12.49 -14.07
N THR A 378 5.93 -12.94 -14.98
CA THR A 378 5.92 -12.45 -16.36
C THR A 378 4.49 -12.10 -16.72
N PRO A 379 4.04 -10.86 -16.42
CA PRO A 379 2.71 -10.40 -16.77
C PRO A 379 2.45 -10.65 -18.27
N GLN A 380 1.33 -11.27 -18.59
CA GLN A 380 0.91 -11.49 -19.97
C GLN A 380 -0.26 -10.60 -20.30
N ARG A 381 -0.30 -10.13 -21.54
CA ARG A 381 -1.43 -9.39 -22.07
C ARG A 381 -2.70 -10.25 -21.99
N TYR A 382 -3.82 -9.57 -21.82
CA TYR A 382 -5.17 -10.11 -21.71
C TYR A 382 -5.49 -10.93 -20.45
N GLN A 383 -4.58 -11.13 -19.51
CA GLN A 383 -4.92 -11.88 -18.30
C GLN A 383 -5.68 -11.02 -17.30
N ASN A 384 -6.86 -11.48 -16.86
CA ASN A 384 -7.72 -10.86 -15.84
C ASN A 384 -7.53 -9.33 -15.75
N PHE A 385 -7.96 -8.61 -16.79
CA PHE A 385 -7.84 -7.15 -16.83
C PHE A 385 -9.20 -6.46 -16.79
N ALA A 386 -9.20 -5.21 -16.38
CA ALA A 386 -10.33 -4.31 -16.47
C ALA A 386 -9.91 -2.93 -16.98
N VAL A 387 -10.78 -2.33 -17.82
CA VAL A 387 -10.74 -0.91 -18.17
C VAL A 387 -12.02 -0.28 -17.66
N VAL A 388 -11.91 0.64 -16.71
CA VAL A 388 -13.05 1.30 -16.06
C VAL A 388 -13.12 2.76 -16.48
N THR A 389 -14.27 3.18 -16.98
CA THR A 389 -14.58 4.59 -17.29
C THR A 389 -15.75 5.08 -16.43
N ASP A 390 -16.14 6.34 -16.58
CA ASP A 390 -17.34 6.89 -15.91
C ASP A 390 -18.60 6.08 -16.26
N ARG A 391 -18.70 5.50 -17.46
CA ARG A 391 -19.90 4.76 -17.89
C ARG A 391 -19.66 3.28 -18.10
N PHE A 392 -18.67 2.90 -18.89
CA PHE A 392 -18.45 1.52 -19.30
C PHE A 392 -17.27 0.89 -18.56
N LYS A 393 -17.37 -0.43 -18.38
CA LYS A 393 -16.27 -1.28 -17.93
C LYS A 393 -16.08 -2.46 -18.86
N LEU A 394 -14.88 -2.59 -19.42
CA LEU A 394 -14.46 -3.78 -20.17
C LEU A 394 -13.70 -4.71 -19.22
N ALA A 395 -14.02 -6.00 -19.25
CA ALA A 395 -13.39 -7.06 -18.47
C ALA A 395 -12.85 -8.15 -19.40
N GLY A 396 -11.61 -8.60 -19.19
CA GLY A 396 -10.98 -9.65 -20.01
C GLY A 396 -10.48 -10.83 -19.18
N TYR A 397 -10.78 -12.05 -19.63
CA TYR A 397 -10.59 -13.33 -18.91
C TYR A 397 -11.05 -13.29 -17.44
N PRO A 398 -12.26 -12.79 -17.15
CA PRO A 398 -12.60 -12.43 -15.80
C PRO A 398 -12.84 -13.67 -14.91
N GLY A 399 -12.28 -13.66 -13.69
CA GLY A 399 -12.48 -14.74 -12.73
C GLY A 399 -11.60 -15.98 -12.94
N THR A 400 -10.52 -15.86 -13.72
CA THR A 400 -9.58 -16.96 -14.02
C THR A 400 -8.27 -16.90 -13.23
N PHE A 401 -8.19 -16.00 -12.24
CA PHE A 401 -7.01 -15.84 -11.38
C PHE A 401 -6.54 -17.18 -10.77
N GLY A 402 -5.24 -17.48 -10.89
CA GLY A 402 -4.61 -18.72 -10.48
C GLY A 402 -4.84 -19.92 -11.40
N LYS A 403 -5.57 -19.74 -12.51
CA LYS A 403 -5.80 -20.72 -13.57
C LYS A 403 -5.54 -20.11 -14.95
N GLU A 404 -4.61 -19.16 -15.01
CA GLU A 404 -4.31 -18.41 -16.21
C GLU A 404 -3.82 -19.35 -17.33
N ASN A 405 -4.35 -19.18 -18.55
CA ASN A 405 -3.80 -19.84 -19.73
C ASN A 405 -2.62 -19.02 -20.27
N LEU A 406 -1.41 -19.35 -19.81
CA LEU A 406 -0.16 -18.68 -20.19
C LEU A 406 0.30 -19.03 -21.62
N ILE A 407 -0.33 -20.00 -22.27
CA ILE A 407 -0.02 -20.44 -23.63
C ILE A 407 -0.83 -19.55 -24.60
N LEU A 408 -0.47 -18.27 -24.68
CA LEU A 408 -0.84 -17.30 -25.74
C LEU A 408 -2.15 -17.63 -26.50
N GLN A 409 -3.30 -17.44 -25.87
CA GLN A 409 -4.53 -17.32 -26.67
C GLN A 409 -4.45 -15.99 -27.43
N ALA A 410 -4.69 -16.06 -28.74
CA ALA A 410 -4.60 -14.89 -29.62
C ALA A 410 -5.69 -13.85 -29.32
N GLU A 411 -6.86 -14.29 -28.85
CA GLU A 411 -8.04 -13.43 -28.64
C GLU A 411 -8.59 -13.57 -27.22
N PRO A 412 -8.88 -12.45 -26.52
CA PRO A 412 -9.40 -12.49 -25.17
C PRO A 412 -10.89 -12.85 -25.08
N VAL A 413 -11.26 -13.51 -23.98
CA VAL A 413 -12.66 -13.61 -23.57
C VAL A 413 -13.06 -12.28 -22.93
N LEU A 414 -14.03 -11.57 -23.51
CA LEU A 414 -14.43 -10.23 -23.09
C LEU A 414 -15.86 -10.19 -22.52
N GLU A 415 -16.05 -9.33 -21.53
CA GLU A 415 -17.35 -8.88 -21.02
C GLU A 415 -17.37 -7.35 -20.98
N LEU A 416 -18.51 -6.73 -21.29
CA LEU A 416 -18.69 -5.27 -21.23
C LEU A 416 -19.91 -4.92 -20.39
N TYR A 417 -19.77 -3.95 -19.48
CA TYR A 417 -20.83 -3.51 -18.57
C TYR A 417 -21.07 -2.00 -18.67
N ASP A 418 -22.34 -1.57 -18.64
CA ASP A 418 -22.72 -0.16 -18.50
C ASP A 418 -23.01 0.15 -17.02
N LEU A 419 -22.00 0.62 -16.30
CA LEU A 419 -22.04 0.88 -14.86
C LEU A 419 -22.99 2.03 -14.47
N SER A 420 -23.43 2.85 -15.43
CA SER A 420 -24.40 3.93 -15.15
C SER A 420 -25.79 3.41 -14.81
N VAL A 421 -26.11 2.17 -15.24
CA VAL A 421 -27.40 1.51 -14.99
C VAL A 421 -27.26 0.12 -14.37
N ASP A 422 -26.07 -0.49 -14.45
CA ASP A 422 -25.74 -1.79 -13.89
C ASP A 422 -24.41 -1.75 -13.11
N PRO A 423 -24.38 -1.07 -11.94
CA PRO A 423 -23.17 -0.95 -11.11
C PRO A 423 -22.74 -2.28 -10.47
N VAL A 424 -23.53 -3.35 -10.65
CA VAL A 424 -23.31 -4.69 -10.07
C VAL A 424 -22.90 -5.72 -11.12
N GLU A 425 -22.71 -5.31 -12.38
CA GLU A 425 -22.16 -6.12 -13.48
C GLU A 425 -22.94 -7.42 -13.75
N GLN A 426 -24.27 -7.32 -13.78
CA GLN A 426 -25.17 -8.45 -14.05
C GLN A 426 -25.43 -8.68 -15.54
N LYS A 427 -25.43 -7.63 -16.36
CA LYS A 427 -25.81 -7.69 -17.78
C LYS A 427 -24.64 -7.34 -18.68
N ASN A 428 -24.07 -8.35 -19.32
CA ASN A 428 -23.08 -8.15 -20.38
C ASN A 428 -23.76 -7.50 -21.60
N VAL A 429 -23.26 -6.33 -22.02
CA VAL A 429 -23.76 -5.52 -23.15
C VAL A 429 -22.80 -5.51 -24.34
N LEU A 430 -21.82 -6.43 -24.38
CA LEU A 430 -20.83 -6.53 -25.45
C LEU A 430 -21.47 -6.56 -26.85
N ASP A 431 -22.45 -7.45 -27.07
CA ASP A 431 -23.09 -7.64 -28.38
C ASP A 431 -23.82 -6.40 -28.90
N SER A 432 -24.30 -5.54 -27.99
CA SER A 432 -25.00 -4.29 -28.36
C SER A 432 -24.06 -3.08 -28.44
N HIS A 433 -22.81 -3.20 -27.95
CA HIS A 433 -21.82 -2.12 -27.96
C HIS A 433 -20.42 -2.60 -28.42
N PRO A 434 -20.29 -3.28 -29.58
CA PRO A 434 -19.03 -3.87 -30.02
C PRO A 434 -17.94 -2.81 -30.27
N GLU A 435 -18.30 -1.63 -30.79
CA GLU A 435 -17.34 -0.54 -31.03
C GLU A 435 -16.78 0.03 -29.72
N THR A 436 -17.61 0.14 -28.67
CA THR A 436 -17.14 0.56 -27.33
C THR A 436 -16.12 -0.44 -26.79
N ALA A 437 -16.43 -1.75 -26.89
CA ALA A 437 -15.51 -2.79 -26.45
C ALA A 437 -14.17 -2.74 -27.20
N LYS A 438 -14.21 -2.51 -28.52
CA LYS A 438 -13.00 -2.36 -29.35
C LYS A 438 -12.16 -1.15 -28.95
N ILE A 439 -12.78 -0.01 -28.66
CA ILE A 439 -12.08 1.20 -28.18
C ILE A 439 -11.40 0.92 -26.84
N LEU A 440 -12.13 0.35 -25.87
CA LEU A 440 -11.59 0.06 -24.54
C LEU A 440 -10.50 -1.02 -24.59
N LEU A 441 -10.64 -2.03 -25.46
CA LEU A 441 -9.61 -3.05 -25.67
C LEU A 441 -8.32 -2.41 -26.22
N LYS A 442 -8.44 -1.51 -27.20
CA LYS A 442 -7.29 -0.80 -27.74
C LYS A 442 -6.60 0.06 -26.67
N GLN A 443 -7.37 0.74 -25.82
CA GLN A 443 -6.81 1.49 -24.69
C GLN A 443 -6.05 0.58 -23.72
N TYR A 444 -6.59 -0.61 -23.42
CA TYR A 444 -5.88 -1.60 -22.61
C TYR A 444 -4.57 -2.05 -23.25
N GLU A 445 -4.57 -2.34 -24.56
CA GLU A 445 -3.37 -2.77 -25.27
C GLU A 445 -2.27 -1.70 -25.29
N ASP A 446 -2.67 -0.44 -25.46
CA ASP A 446 -1.76 0.71 -25.38
C ASP A 446 -1.19 0.85 -23.98
N TRP A 447 -2.06 0.83 -22.96
CA TRP A 447 -1.64 0.86 -21.56
C TRP A 447 -0.66 -0.28 -21.23
N PHE A 448 -0.98 -1.52 -21.60
CA PHE A 448 -0.12 -2.68 -21.31
C PHE A 448 1.24 -2.55 -21.99
N SER A 449 1.26 -2.08 -23.24
CA SER A 449 2.50 -1.83 -23.99
C SER A 449 3.33 -0.73 -23.34
N GLU A 450 2.68 0.34 -22.87
CA GLU A 450 3.33 1.46 -22.19
C GLU A 450 3.91 1.06 -20.83
N MET A 451 3.20 0.28 -20.02
CA MET A 451 3.72 -0.19 -18.73
C MET A 451 5.02 -0.97 -18.89
N ARG A 452 5.16 -1.71 -20.00
CA ARG A 452 6.35 -2.48 -20.32
C ARG A 452 7.58 -1.61 -20.65
N THR A 453 7.40 -0.37 -21.12
CA THR A 453 8.53 0.44 -21.63
C THR A 453 9.46 0.96 -20.54
N THR A 454 9.02 0.97 -19.26
CA THR A 454 9.83 1.52 -18.17
C THR A 454 10.86 0.50 -17.69
N ARG A 455 10.40 -0.70 -17.32
CA ARG A 455 11.24 -1.75 -16.70
C ARG A 455 10.90 -3.16 -17.18
N ASN A 456 10.14 -3.31 -18.26
CA ASN A 456 9.72 -4.62 -18.79
C ASN A 456 9.13 -5.56 -17.72
N PHE A 457 8.39 -4.99 -16.75
CA PHE A 457 7.79 -5.71 -15.61
C PHE A 457 8.79 -6.38 -14.66
N GLU A 458 10.08 -6.04 -14.70
CA GLU A 458 11.08 -6.64 -13.81
C GLU A 458 10.84 -6.18 -12.35
N PRO A 459 10.81 -7.10 -11.37
CA PRO A 459 10.72 -6.73 -9.97
C PRO A 459 11.93 -5.96 -9.45
N GLY A 460 11.74 -5.27 -8.32
CA GLY A 460 12.84 -4.61 -7.60
C GLY A 460 13.94 -5.59 -7.19
N LEU A 461 15.14 -5.06 -6.97
CA LEU A 461 16.33 -5.84 -6.65
C LEU A 461 16.66 -5.75 -5.16
N ILE A 462 17.08 -6.86 -4.56
CA ILE A 462 17.62 -6.86 -3.19
C ILE A 462 19.09 -6.47 -3.26
N VAL A 463 19.50 -5.48 -2.48
CA VAL A 463 20.89 -5.03 -2.43
C VAL A 463 21.52 -5.47 -1.11
N ILE A 464 22.53 -6.34 -1.20
CA ILE A 464 23.30 -6.86 -0.07
C ILE A 464 24.47 -5.91 0.19
N ASP A 465 24.26 -5.01 1.15
CA ASP A 465 25.28 -4.07 1.63
C ASP A 465 25.28 -3.98 3.15
N ARG A 466 26.40 -4.34 3.77
CA ARG A 466 26.56 -4.34 5.23
C ARG A 466 26.41 -2.95 5.86
N GLU A 467 26.63 -1.89 5.08
CA GLU A 467 26.47 -0.51 5.55
C GLU A 467 24.99 -0.11 5.69
N GLN A 468 24.10 -0.76 4.94
CA GLN A 468 22.66 -0.48 4.92
C GLN A 468 21.85 -1.52 5.71
N GLU A 469 22.33 -2.76 5.73
CA GLU A 469 21.70 -3.88 6.42
C GLU A 469 22.79 -4.83 6.94
N LYS A 470 22.94 -4.93 8.27
CA LYS A 470 23.96 -5.79 8.91
C LYS A 470 23.85 -7.25 8.46
N SER A 471 22.64 -7.72 8.22
CA SER A 471 22.37 -9.08 7.72
C SER A 471 21.09 -9.10 6.93
N SER A 472 21.17 -9.60 5.71
CA SER A 472 20.01 -9.70 4.82
C SER A 472 19.35 -11.05 4.99
N ILE A 473 18.04 -11.00 5.25
CA ILE A 473 17.19 -12.19 5.30
C ILE A 473 16.57 -12.34 3.92
N LEU A 474 16.89 -13.45 3.26
CA LEU A 474 16.37 -13.82 1.96
C LEU A 474 15.27 -14.88 2.17
N CYS A 475 14.02 -14.47 2.03
CA CYS A 475 12.88 -15.38 2.20
C CYS A 475 12.53 -16.05 0.87
N ARG A 476 12.45 -17.38 0.82
CA ARG A 476 12.12 -18.11 -0.40
C ARG A 476 10.71 -17.79 -0.90
N TYR A 477 9.74 -17.73 0.02
CA TYR A 477 8.35 -17.46 -0.32
C TYR A 477 8.13 -16.06 -0.92
N GLN A 478 8.90 -15.06 -0.47
CA GLN A 478 8.64 -13.67 -0.80
C GLN A 478 9.61 -13.03 -1.77
N ASP A 479 10.86 -13.45 -1.73
CA ASP A 479 11.94 -12.74 -2.41
C ASP A 479 12.57 -13.56 -3.52
N GLY A 480 12.43 -14.89 -3.44
CA GLY A 480 12.93 -15.82 -4.42
C GLY A 480 12.23 -15.69 -5.77
N SER A 481 12.99 -15.83 -6.85
CA SER A 481 12.51 -16.05 -8.21
C SER A 481 11.93 -17.45 -8.36
N PHE A 482 10.96 -17.60 -9.26
CA PHE A 482 10.29 -18.88 -9.51
C PHE A 482 10.14 -19.16 -11.00
N GLN A 483 10.52 -20.37 -11.43
CA GLN A 483 10.27 -20.91 -12.76
C GLN A 483 9.55 -22.26 -12.65
N GLY A 484 8.45 -22.44 -13.38
CA GLY A 484 7.69 -23.70 -13.36
C GLY A 484 7.16 -24.12 -11.98
N GLY A 485 7.04 -23.17 -11.04
CA GLY A 485 6.65 -23.44 -9.65
C GLY A 485 7.82 -23.77 -8.71
N ILE A 486 9.05 -23.80 -9.21
CA ILE A 486 10.26 -24.11 -8.45
C ILE A 486 11.00 -22.81 -8.09
N SER A 487 11.44 -22.70 -6.84
CA SER A 487 12.28 -21.59 -6.38
C SER A 487 13.69 -21.71 -6.95
N GLU A 488 14.16 -20.66 -7.63
CA GLU A 488 15.46 -20.63 -8.32
C GLU A 488 16.54 -19.84 -7.57
N GLY A 489 16.20 -19.27 -6.40
CA GLY A 489 17.07 -18.37 -5.66
C GLY A 489 16.62 -16.91 -5.76
N TRP A 490 17.45 -16.00 -5.27
CA TRP A 490 17.11 -14.59 -5.13
C TRP A 490 17.87 -13.75 -6.14
N MET A 491 17.18 -12.86 -6.86
CA MET A 491 17.86 -11.81 -7.61
C MET A 491 18.41 -10.79 -6.63
N VAL A 492 19.73 -10.68 -6.56
CA VAL A 492 20.44 -9.79 -5.64
C VAL A 492 21.55 -9.02 -6.34
N GLU A 493 21.92 -7.88 -5.76
CA GLU A 493 23.20 -7.22 -5.97
C GLU A 493 24.06 -7.37 -4.73
N ILE A 494 25.27 -7.88 -4.88
CA ILE A 494 26.30 -7.88 -3.85
C ILE A 494 27.20 -6.67 -4.12
N VAL A 495 27.16 -5.66 -3.26
CA VAL A 495 27.89 -4.40 -3.48
C VAL A 495 29.39 -4.58 -3.31
N ARG A 496 29.81 -5.42 -2.35
CA ARG A 496 31.22 -5.58 -1.98
C ARG A 496 31.61 -7.05 -2.03
N PRO A 497 32.74 -7.41 -2.66
CA PRO A 497 33.24 -8.77 -2.54
C PRO A 497 33.73 -9.02 -1.11
N GLY A 498 33.72 -10.27 -0.67
CA GLY A 498 34.31 -10.66 0.60
C GLY A 498 33.79 -11.98 1.13
N LEU A 499 34.08 -12.23 2.41
CA LEU A 499 33.66 -13.44 3.08
C LEU A 499 32.29 -13.23 3.72
N TYR A 500 31.34 -14.07 3.34
CA TYR A 500 29.97 -14.06 3.84
C TYR A 500 29.69 -15.31 4.66
N ARG A 501 29.15 -15.12 5.86
CA ARG A 501 28.49 -16.21 6.59
C ARG A 501 27.11 -16.41 6.00
N VAL A 502 26.88 -17.62 5.49
CA VAL A 502 25.61 -18.06 4.92
C VAL A 502 24.96 -18.99 5.92
N LYS A 503 23.83 -18.59 6.50
CA LYS A 503 23.05 -19.44 7.41
C LYS A 503 21.73 -19.82 6.75
N ILE A 504 21.43 -21.11 6.68
CA ILE A 504 20.15 -21.62 6.17
C ILE A 504 19.19 -21.90 7.32
N ASN A 505 17.92 -21.54 7.16
CA ASN A 505 16.85 -21.83 8.10
C ASN A 505 16.38 -23.29 7.94
N GLN A 506 17.25 -24.21 8.33
CA GLN A 506 16.99 -25.64 8.34
C GLN A 506 17.93 -26.29 9.36
N GLU A 507 17.36 -27.00 10.34
CA GLU A 507 18.18 -27.84 11.21
C GLU A 507 18.65 -29.07 10.44
N THR A 508 19.97 -29.30 10.46
CA THR A 508 20.58 -30.46 9.82
C THR A 508 20.40 -31.68 10.73
N THR A 509 19.41 -32.52 10.42
CA THR A 509 19.21 -33.81 11.11
C THR A 509 20.14 -34.90 10.58
N ARG A 510 20.76 -34.65 9.42
CA ARG A 510 21.73 -35.52 8.75
C ARG A 510 22.85 -34.66 8.17
N PRO A 511 24.09 -35.19 8.04
CA PRO A 511 25.17 -34.46 7.40
C PRO A 511 24.87 -34.21 5.92
N GLY A 512 25.48 -33.17 5.36
CA GLY A 512 25.28 -32.79 3.97
C GLY A 512 26.11 -31.60 3.56
N LYS A 513 25.79 -31.03 2.41
CA LYS A 513 26.47 -29.90 1.80
C LYS A 513 25.58 -28.67 1.86
N LEU A 514 26.09 -27.56 2.39
CA LEU A 514 25.53 -26.25 2.12
C LEU A 514 26.15 -25.74 0.82
N CYS A 515 25.31 -25.59 -0.20
CA CYS A 515 25.72 -25.20 -1.54
C CYS A 515 25.35 -23.74 -1.80
N VAL A 516 26.23 -23.02 -2.49
CA VAL A 516 26.01 -21.65 -2.97
C VAL A 516 26.31 -21.62 -4.46
N ASN A 517 25.33 -21.25 -5.27
CA ASN A 517 25.50 -20.91 -6.68
C ASN A 517 25.39 -19.40 -6.84
N TRP A 518 26.50 -18.78 -7.27
CA TRP A 518 26.58 -17.35 -7.53
C TRP A 518 27.21 -17.11 -8.90
N GLN A 519 26.49 -16.40 -9.77
CA GLN A 519 26.92 -16.08 -11.14
C GLN A 519 27.40 -17.31 -11.95
N GLY A 520 26.71 -18.44 -11.78
CA GLY A 520 27.00 -19.70 -12.49
C GLY A 520 28.11 -20.54 -11.87
N ARG A 521 28.74 -20.09 -10.77
CA ARG A 521 29.73 -20.87 -10.01
C ARG A 521 29.08 -21.47 -8.78
N THR A 522 29.05 -22.80 -8.70
CA THR A 522 28.64 -23.53 -7.50
C THR A 522 29.84 -23.90 -6.63
N VAL A 523 29.78 -23.52 -5.36
CA VAL A 523 30.69 -23.95 -4.29
C VAL A 523 29.88 -24.58 -3.16
N HIS A 524 30.53 -25.36 -2.31
CA HIS A 524 29.88 -25.96 -1.14
C HIS A 524 30.85 -26.11 0.03
N ASP A 525 30.27 -26.19 1.22
CA ASP A 525 30.94 -26.66 2.43
C ASP A 525 30.08 -27.73 3.11
N PHE A 526 30.68 -28.55 3.97
CA PHE A 526 30.00 -29.64 4.65
C PHE A 526 29.44 -29.17 5.99
N LEU A 527 28.15 -29.44 6.23
CA LEU A 527 27.52 -29.25 7.54
C LEU A 527 27.33 -30.60 8.22
N LYS A 528 27.71 -30.67 9.49
CA LYS A 528 27.41 -31.78 10.40
C LYS A 528 26.02 -31.60 10.99
N VAL A 529 25.52 -32.67 11.62
CA VAL A 529 24.25 -32.64 12.37
C VAL A 529 24.30 -31.51 13.42
N GLY A 530 23.27 -30.65 13.40
CA GLY A 530 23.14 -29.49 14.27
C GLY A 530 23.78 -28.19 13.76
N GLU A 531 24.58 -28.24 12.69
CA GLU A 531 25.11 -27.03 12.05
C GLU A 531 24.10 -26.44 11.05
N SER A 532 24.13 -25.12 10.83
CA SER A 532 23.21 -24.44 9.90
C SER A 532 23.88 -23.34 9.07
N ALA A 533 25.20 -23.17 9.19
CA ALA A 533 25.91 -22.10 8.52
C ALA A 533 27.33 -22.51 8.12
N ALA A 534 27.80 -21.95 7.02
CA ALA A 534 29.18 -22.00 6.58
C ALA A 534 29.58 -20.64 5.95
N GLU A 535 30.87 -20.48 5.63
CA GLU A 535 31.43 -19.23 5.14
C GLU A 535 31.86 -19.37 3.68
N PHE A 536 31.48 -18.40 2.85
CA PHE A 536 31.71 -18.42 1.41
C PHE A 536 32.24 -17.08 0.93
N GLU A 537 33.24 -17.11 0.05
CA GLU A 537 33.70 -15.92 -0.66
C GLU A 537 32.70 -15.61 -1.77
N LEU A 538 32.10 -14.42 -1.72
CA LEU A 538 31.19 -13.91 -2.75
C LEU A 538 31.84 -12.71 -3.45
N THR A 539 31.75 -12.67 -4.78
CA THR A 539 32.21 -11.55 -5.59
C THR A 539 31.10 -10.49 -5.69
N ALA A 540 31.48 -9.22 -5.81
CA ALA A 540 30.52 -8.17 -6.12
C ALA A 540 29.89 -8.38 -7.51
N GLY A 541 28.66 -7.90 -7.64
CA GLY A 541 27.90 -7.92 -8.88
C GLY A 541 26.42 -8.26 -8.67
N THR A 542 25.68 -8.26 -9.77
CA THR A 542 24.25 -8.56 -9.78
C THR A 542 24.01 -9.93 -10.39
N GLY A 543 23.07 -10.68 -9.86
CA GLY A 543 22.71 -11.99 -10.41
C GLY A 543 21.75 -12.77 -9.52
N LEU A 544 21.43 -13.98 -9.99
CA LEU A 544 20.68 -14.95 -9.21
C LEU A 544 21.63 -15.62 -8.20
N LEU A 545 21.31 -15.50 -6.91
CA LEU A 545 21.96 -16.18 -5.82
C LEU A 545 21.08 -17.34 -5.36
N ASP A 546 21.56 -18.58 -5.53
CA ASP A 546 20.83 -19.77 -5.13
C ASP A 546 21.61 -20.54 -4.07
N ILE A 547 20.96 -20.81 -2.94
CA ILE A 547 21.59 -21.38 -1.75
C ILE A 547 20.70 -22.49 -1.21
N TRP A 548 21.21 -23.70 -1.09
CA TRP A 548 20.43 -24.83 -0.60
C TRP A 548 21.28 -25.77 0.25
N PHE A 549 20.62 -26.54 1.12
CA PHE A 549 21.23 -27.67 1.81
C PHE A 549 20.89 -28.97 1.07
N GLN A 550 21.89 -29.80 0.81
CA GLN A 550 21.76 -31.09 0.16
C GLN A 550 22.27 -32.19 1.09
N VAL A 551 21.41 -33.13 1.45
CA VAL A 551 21.78 -34.26 2.30
C VAL A 551 22.77 -35.17 1.56
N GLU A 552 23.73 -35.73 2.30
CA GLU A 552 24.70 -36.67 1.74
C GLU A 552 24.02 -37.89 1.11
N GLY A 553 24.38 -38.19 -0.15
CA GLY A 553 23.82 -39.32 -0.89
C GLY A 553 22.43 -39.09 -1.50
N GLU A 554 21.85 -37.90 -1.35
CA GLU A 554 20.53 -37.55 -1.90
C GLU A 554 20.62 -36.44 -2.95
N ASP A 555 19.64 -36.41 -3.85
CA ASP A 555 19.46 -35.31 -4.79
C ASP A 555 18.96 -34.05 -4.06
N ARG A 556 19.16 -32.88 -4.68
CA ARG A 556 18.60 -31.62 -4.17
C ARG A 556 17.07 -31.71 -4.10
N ILE A 557 16.53 -31.32 -2.95
CA ILE A 557 15.08 -31.14 -2.77
C ILE A 557 14.75 -29.67 -2.97
N TYR A 558 13.76 -29.42 -3.82
CA TYR A 558 13.18 -28.09 -3.96
C TYR A 558 12.00 -27.96 -2.99
N PRO A 559 11.99 -26.94 -2.11
CA PRO A 559 10.85 -26.68 -1.25
C PRO A 559 9.60 -26.45 -2.11
N GLY A 560 8.59 -27.30 -1.92
CA GLY A 560 7.31 -27.22 -2.63
C GLY A 560 6.21 -26.53 -1.83
N ASP A 561 6.47 -26.19 -0.56
CA ASP A 561 5.55 -25.49 0.32
C ASP A 561 6.01 -24.05 0.59
N ASN A 562 5.21 -23.31 1.35
CA ASN A 562 5.51 -21.92 1.73
C ASN A 562 6.20 -21.84 3.10
N SER A 563 6.78 -22.93 3.62
CA SER A 563 7.47 -22.91 4.91
C SER A 563 8.70 -22.00 4.85
N PRO A 564 9.17 -21.47 6.00
CA PRO A 564 10.43 -20.72 6.03
C PRO A 564 11.65 -21.64 5.92
N GLN A 565 11.45 -22.95 5.69
CA GLN A 565 12.54 -23.90 5.51
C GLN A 565 13.36 -23.52 4.28
N GLY A 566 14.66 -23.32 4.49
CA GLY A 566 15.57 -22.92 3.41
C GLY A 566 15.64 -21.42 3.16
N ASP A 567 14.97 -20.58 3.95
CA ASP A 567 15.28 -19.15 4.03
C ASP A 567 16.75 -18.95 4.43
N VAL A 568 17.37 -17.86 3.98
CA VAL A 568 18.80 -17.64 4.18
C VAL A 568 19.06 -16.33 4.90
N VAL A 569 19.98 -16.34 5.85
CA VAL A 569 20.58 -15.13 6.42
C VAL A 569 21.98 -14.99 5.86
N LEU A 570 22.24 -13.87 5.19
CA LEU A 570 23.55 -13.48 4.68
C LEU A 570 24.15 -12.39 5.56
N THR A 571 25.36 -12.63 6.07
CA THR A 571 26.11 -11.65 6.86
C THR A 571 27.51 -11.52 6.30
N GLN A 572 27.90 -10.33 5.82
CA GLN A 572 29.29 -10.08 5.44
C GLN A 572 30.15 -9.99 6.70
N ILE A 573 31.17 -10.84 6.82
CA ILE A 573 32.03 -10.94 8.00
C ILE A 573 33.45 -10.41 7.77
N LYS A 574 33.90 -10.29 6.51
CA LYS A 574 35.19 -9.70 6.15
C LYS A 574 35.07 -8.81 4.93
#